data_AF-A0A2D8FPW5-F1
#
_entry.id   AF-A0A2D8FPW5-F1
#
_cell.length_a   1.000
_cell.length_b   1.000
_cell.length_c   1.000
_cell.angle_alpha   90.00
_cell.angle_beta   90.00
_cell.angle_gamma   90.00
#
_symmetry.space_group_name_H-M   'P 1'
#
loop_
_entity.id
_entity.type
_entity.pdbx_description
1 polymer ?
#
loop_
_entity_poly.entity_id
_entity_poly.type
_entity_poly.pdbx_seq_one_letter_code
_entity_poly.pdbx_strand_id
1 'polypeptide(L)'
;MSLYGRTDSNANKTKAGVGIAASSQTKTTIYIDETEAALEANKERGLNAPGWWSYFSYTDSSGATRHKAEQLVFVAGGDTNANETQADDAQAADAAITITISTQPADTAVAVGAQLDLTVAAAASTGGAGVLTYQWQKKSGNRWANVSGATAATFTVATYAATDAGSYRVKLNSSNGAKEVISATAVVTTS
;
A
#
# COMPACT_ATOMS: atom_id res chain seq x y z
N MET A 1 32.37 0.66 -16.41
CA MET A 1 30.97 0.18 -16.47
C MET A 1 30.55 -0.25 -15.07
N SER A 2 29.37 0.16 -14.59
CA SER A 2 28.83 -0.33 -13.32
C SER A 2 28.69 -1.86 -13.40
N LEU A 3 29.23 -2.59 -12.43
CA LEU A 3 29.14 -4.06 -12.35
C LEU A 3 27.66 -4.54 -12.31
N TYR A 4 26.77 -3.68 -11.83
CA TYR A 4 25.35 -3.96 -11.61
C TYR A 4 24.42 -3.32 -12.66
N GLY A 5 24.97 -2.74 -13.74
CA GLY A 5 24.20 -2.05 -14.78
C GLY A 5 23.61 -0.71 -14.31
N ARG A 6 22.97 0.02 -15.22
CA ARG A 6 22.25 1.30 -14.97
C ARG A 6 20.78 1.25 -15.42
N THR A 7 20.28 0.03 -15.65
CA THR A 7 18.95 -0.23 -16.21
C THR A 7 18.25 -1.32 -15.41
N ASP A 8 16.92 -1.26 -15.34
CA ASP A 8 16.13 -2.35 -14.81
C ASP A 8 16.07 -3.53 -15.82
N SER A 9 16.84 -4.57 -15.51
CA SER A 9 16.77 -5.86 -16.20
C SER A 9 16.84 -7.03 -15.23
N ASN A 10 16.22 -8.15 -15.58
CA ASN A 10 16.26 -9.39 -14.79
C ASN A 10 17.70 -9.86 -14.49
N ALA A 11 18.63 -9.62 -15.42
CA ALA A 11 20.04 -9.92 -15.25
C ALA A 11 20.69 -9.05 -14.16
N ASN A 12 20.37 -7.74 -14.12
CA ASN A 12 20.88 -6.82 -13.11
C ASN A 12 20.22 -7.06 -11.75
N LYS A 13 18.91 -7.30 -11.72
CA LYS A 13 18.15 -7.68 -10.52
C LYS A 13 18.71 -8.92 -9.84
N THR A 14 18.99 -9.96 -10.63
CA THR A 14 19.61 -11.19 -10.11
C THR A 14 20.95 -10.87 -9.47
N LYS A 15 21.82 -10.09 -10.12
CA LYS A 15 23.13 -9.70 -9.56
C LYS A 15 23.00 -8.87 -8.28
N ALA A 16 22.07 -7.92 -8.24
CA ALA A 16 21.85 -7.07 -7.07
C ALA A 16 21.27 -7.86 -5.87
N GLY A 17 20.45 -8.88 -6.13
CA GLY A 17 19.79 -9.70 -5.12
C GLY A 17 20.62 -10.85 -4.52
N VAL A 18 21.84 -11.12 -5.02
CA VAL A 18 22.71 -12.26 -4.62
C VAL A 18 23.08 -12.28 -3.12
N GLY A 19 22.80 -11.23 -2.35
CA GLY A 19 23.09 -11.13 -0.92
C GLY A 19 21.87 -11.03 0.02
N ILE A 20 20.63 -11.14 -0.46
CA ILE A 20 19.44 -10.94 0.38
C ILE A 20 19.22 -12.17 1.29
N ALA A 21 19.46 -12.00 2.59
CA ALA A 21 19.22 -13.04 3.57
C ALA A 21 17.72 -13.41 3.67
N ALA A 22 17.45 -14.71 3.87
CA ALA A 22 16.10 -15.20 4.13
C ALA A 22 15.52 -14.55 5.39
N SER A 23 14.24 -14.17 5.33
CA SER A 23 13.52 -13.61 6.47
C SER A 23 12.09 -14.10 6.49
N SER A 24 11.37 -13.87 7.59
CA SER A 24 9.94 -14.20 7.68
C SER A 24 9.07 -13.39 6.74
N GLN A 25 9.60 -12.30 6.19
CA GLN A 25 8.95 -11.47 5.19
C GLN A 25 9.56 -11.73 3.81
N THR A 26 8.70 -11.84 2.80
CA THR A 26 9.15 -11.92 1.41
C THR A 26 9.73 -10.58 0.99
N LYS A 27 11.04 -10.55 0.74
CA LYS A 27 11.76 -9.37 0.25
C LYS A 27 11.76 -9.35 -1.27
N THR A 28 11.46 -8.20 -1.86
CA THR A 28 11.57 -7.94 -3.30
C THR A 28 12.84 -7.14 -3.57
N THR A 29 13.48 -7.40 -4.71
CA THR A 29 14.54 -6.53 -5.24
C THR A 29 13.91 -5.56 -6.22
N ILE A 30 14.05 -4.26 -5.96
CA ILE A 30 13.52 -3.17 -6.78
C ILE A 30 14.66 -2.27 -7.23
N TYR A 31 14.56 -1.76 -8.45
CA TYR A 31 15.39 -0.66 -8.92
C TYR A 31 14.69 0.65 -8.55
N ILE A 32 15.48 1.72 -8.37
CA ILE A 32 15.00 3.07 -8.12
C ILE A 32 15.87 3.99 -8.97
N ASP A 33 15.28 4.75 -9.87
CA ASP A 33 15.95 5.77 -10.66
C ASP A 33 16.05 7.11 -9.90
N GLU A 34 16.55 8.15 -10.56
CA GLU A 34 16.67 9.48 -9.93
C GLU A 34 15.32 10.18 -9.75
N THR A 35 14.36 9.93 -10.65
CA THR A 35 13.01 10.50 -10.65
C THR A 35 12.22 9.94 -9.48
N GLU A 36 12.20 8.62 -9.35
CA GLU A 36 11.56 7.86 -8.28
C GLU A 36 12.16 8.19 -6.92
N ALA A 37 13.49 8.25 -6.81
CA ALA A 37 14.17 8.63 -5.56
C ALA A 37 13.83 10.06 -5.10
N ALA A 38 13.50 10.95 -6.04
CA ALA A 38 13.13 12.34 -5.73
C ALA A 38 11.71 12.46 -5.16
N LEU A 39 10.83 11.48 -5.38
CA LEU A 39 9.44 11.54 -4.95
C LEU A 39 9.29 11.31 -3.44
N GLU A 40 8.56 12.21 -2.78
CA GLU A 40 8.32 12.14 -1.33
C GLU A 40 7.66 10.82 -0.90
N ALA A 41 6.77 10.26 -1.72
CA ALA A 41 6.14 8.97 -1.44
C ALA A 41 7.16 7.83 -1.33
N ASN A 42 8.22 7.84 -2.15
CA ASN A 42 9.28 6.83 -2.10
C ASN A 42 10.25 7.11 -0.95
N LYS A 43 10.56 8.38 -0.67
CA LYS A 43 11.36 8.76 0.51
C LYS A 43 10.73 8.32 1.82
N GLU A 44 9.41 8.44 1.97
CA GLU A 44 8.69 7.95 3.15
C GLU A 44 8.78 6.42 3.33
N ARG A 45 9.01 5.67 2.23
CA ARG A 45 9.27 4.23 2.25
C ARG A 45 10.73 3.87 2.54
N GLY A 46 11.60 4.87 2.61
CA GLY A 46 13.05 4.72 2.72
C GLY A 46 13.77 4.55 1.38
N LEU A 47 13.07 4.65 0.25
CA LEU A 47 13.61 4.54 -1.11
C LEU A 47 14.03 5.93 -1.59
N ASN A 48 15.14 6.43 -1.06
CA ASN A 48 15.50 7.85 -1.12
C ASN A 48 16.77 8.15 -1.94
N ALA A 49 17.28 7.16 -2.67
CA ALA A 49 18.45 7.30 -3.52
C ALA A 49 18.38 6.30 -4.68
N PRO A 50 18.97 6.63 -5.84
CA PRO A 50 18.94 5.76 -6.98
C PRO A 50 19.80 4.51 -6.77
N GLY A 51 19.37 3.40 -7.35
CA GLY A 51 20.05 2.10 -7.27
C GLY A 51 19.12 0.94 -6.93
N TRP A 52 19.72 -0.18 -6.56
CA TRP A 52 19.00 -1.40 -6.23
C TRP A 52 18.73 -1.49 -4.73
N TRP A 53 17.50 -1.86 -4.38
CA TRP A 53 17.02 -1.96 -3.02
C TRP A 53 16.38 -3.32 -2.73
N SER A 54 16.56 -3.81 -1.50
CA SER A 54 15.72 -4.84 -0.92
C SER A 54 14.56 -4.17 -0.21
N TYR A 55 13.33 -4.53 -0.58
CA TYR A 55 12.13 -3.88 -0.08
C TYR A 55 11.06 -4.90 0.30
N PHE A 56 10.36 -4.64 1.41
CA PHE A 56 9.14 -5.33 1.75
C PHE A 56 8.22 -4.42 2.55
N SER A 57 6.94 -4.76 2.56
CA SER A 57 5.94 -4.14 3.41
C SER A 57 5.34 -5.17 4.38
N TYR A 58 4.84 -4.67 5.51
CA TYR A 58 4.11 -5.48 6.47
C TYR A 58 3.03 -4.64 7.15
N THR A 59 1.97 -5.28 7.62
CA THR A 59 0.95 -4.60 8.44
C THR A 59 1.35 -4.70 9.91
N ASP A 60 1.41 -3.56 10.61
CA ASP A 60 1.72 -3.54 12.04
C ASP A 60 0.49 -3.79 12.92
N SER A 61 0.69 -3.81 14.24
CA SER A 61 -0.41 -4.00 15.20
C SER A 61 -1.46 -2.89 15.18
N SER A 62 -1.09 -1.70 14.68
CA SER A 62 -2.02 -0.60 14.48
C SER A 62 -2.83 -0.76 13.20
N GLY A 63 -2.58 -1.78 12.38
CA GLY A 63 -3.23 -2.07 11.11
C GLY A 63 -2.73 -1.23 9.93
N ALA A 64 -1.68 -0.43 10.14
CA ALA A 64 -1.05 0.40 9.12
C ALA A 64 0.02 -0.38 8.35
N THR A 65 0.18 -0.07 7.07
CA THR A 65 1.29 -0.58 6.27
C THR A 65 2.59 0.10 6.69
N ARG A 66 3.61 -0.72 6.92
CA ARG A 66 4.98 -0.31 7.23
C ARG A 66 5.91 -0.76 6.13
N HIS A 67 6.98 -0.01 5.96
CA HIS A 67 7.96 -0.19 4.90
C HIS A 67 9.33 -0.49 5.48
N LYS A 68 10.05 -1.40 4.84
CA LYS A 68 11.46 -1.67 5.10
C LYS A 68 12.19 -1.68 3.77
N ALA A 69 13.17 -0.81 3.66
CA ALA A 69 14.02 -0.63 2.50
C ALA A 69 15.49 -0.70 2.94
N GLU A 70 16.28 -1.52 2.28
CA GLU A 70 17.73 -1.66 2.48
C GLU A 70 18.40 -1.44 1.13
N GLN A 71 19.24 -0.40 1.02
CA GLN A 71 19.97 -0.15 -0.22
C GLN A 71 21.02 -1.25 -0.40
N LEU A 72 20.96 -1.96 -1.53
CA LEU A 72 21.90 -3.02 -1.87
C LEU A 72 23.06 -2.44 -2.67
N VAL A 73 22.74 -1.62 -3.68
CA VAL A 73 23.73 -1.03 -4.59
C VAL A 73 23.29 0.39 -4.92
N PHE A 74 24.16 1.36 -4.69
CA PHE A 74 23.96 2.72 -5.21
C PHE A 74 24.33 2.78 -6.70
N VAL A 75 23.46 3.35 -7.52
CA VAL A 75 23.71 3.55 -8.96
C VAL A 75 23.29 4.97 -9.34
N ALA A 76 24.25 5.82 -9.71
CA ALA A 76 23.97 7.18 -10.16
C ALA A 76 23.71 7.25 -11.67
N GLY A 77 22.86 8.21 -12.08
CA GLY A 77 22.43 8.43 -13.46
C GLY A 77 21.84 7.18 -14.10
N GLY A 78 20.85 6.57 -13.44
CA GLY A 78 20.02 5.57 -14.10
C GLY A 78 19.48 6.11 -15.43
N ASP A 79 19.34 5.23 -16.41
CA ASP A 79 18.69 5.62 -17.67
C ASP A 79 17.22 5.95 -17.40
N THR A 80 16.68 7.00 -18.02
CA THR A 80 15.32 7.51 -17.80
C THR A 80 14.27 6.68 -18.53
N ASN A 81 14.21 5.38 -18.24
CA ASN A 81 13.17 4.44 -18.69
C ASN A 81 13.16 4.00 -20.16
N ALA A 82 14.14 4.38 -21.01
CA ALA A 82 14.09 4.01 -22.44
C ALA A 82 14.34 2.51 -22.73
N ASN A 83 14.95 1.79 -21.77
CA ASN A 83 15.40 0.40 -21.93
C ASN A 83 14.93 -0.52 -20.76
N GLU A 84 13.89 -0.12 -20.03
CA GLU A 84 13.38 -0.90 -18.90
C GLU A 84 12.58 -2.13 -19.35
N THR A 85 12.84 -3.25 -18.69
CA THR A 85 12.23 -4.54 -19.04
C THR A 85 11.44 -5.17 -17.90
N GLN A 86 11.43 -4.53 -16.73
CA GLN A 86 10.55 -4.90 -15.61
C GLN A 86 9.51 -3.78 -15.40
N ALA A 87 8.43 -4.14 -14.71
CA ALA A 87 7.39 -3.20 -14.29
C ALA A 87 7.57 -2.93 -12.78
N ASP A 88 8.61 -2.20 -12.42
CA ASP A 88 8.86 -1.72 -11.05
C ASP A 88 7.91 -0.58 -10.63
N ASP A 89 7.20 0.03 -11.59
CA ASP A 89 6.13 1.04 -11.48
C ASP A 89 5.04 0.72 -10.43
N ALA A 90 4.89 -0.55 -10.04
CA ALA A 90 3.89 -0.98 -9.08
C ALA A 90 4.30 -0.80 -7.61
N GLN A 91 5.60 -0.64 -7.33
CA GLN A 91 6.17 -0.69 -5.97
C GLN A 91 6.83 0.62 -5.56
N ALA A 92 7.54 1.26 -6.49
CA ALA A 92 7.94 2.64 -6.40
C ALA A 92 6.96 3.50 -7.21
N ALA A 93 6.74 4.74 -6.78
CA ALA A 93 5.95 5.67 -7.58
C ALA A 93 6.83 6.29 -8.66
N ASP A 94 6.33 6.39 -9.90
CA ASP A 94 7.02 7.11 -11.00
C ASP A 94 6.64 8.60 -11.02
N ALA A 95 5.56 8.95 -10.33
CA ALA A 95 5.06 10.31 -10.22
C ALA A 95 4.55 10.60 -8.81
N ALA A 96 4.35 11.89 -8.51
CA ALA A 96 3.73 12.29 -7.25
C ALA A 96 2.22 11.97 -7.27
N ILE A 97 1.82 10.92 -6.55
CA ILE A 97 0.43 10.44 -6.50
C ILE A 97 -0.10 10.46 -5.07
N THR A 98 -1.26 11.06 -4.88
CA THR A 98 -1.91 11.21 -3.57
C THR A 98 -3.31 10.59 -3.58
N ILE A 99 -3.73 10.02 -2.44
CA ILE A 99 -5.10 9.55 -2.22
C ILE A 99 -5.83 10.58 -1.36
N THR A 100 -7.01 11.01 -1.81
CA THR A 100 -7.88 11.93 -1.05
C THR A 100 -9.20 11.25 -0.76
N ILE A 101 -9.59 11.19 0.52
CA ILE A 101 -10.92 10.72 0.94
C ILE A 101 -11.88 11.90 0.95
N SER A 102 -12.95 11.82 0.16
CA SER A 102 -14.01 12.83 0.07
C SER A 102 -15.21 12.52 0.97
N THR A 103 -15.47 11.24 1.24
CA THR A 103 -16.54 10.80 2.17
C THR A 103 -15.98 9.76 3.14
N GLN A 104 -16.11 10.04 4.43
CA GLN A 104 -15.72 9.12 5.50
C GLN A 104 -16.86 8.14 5.83
N PRO A 105 -16.55 6.93 6.30
CA PRO A 105 -17.58 6.05 6.87
C PRO A 105 -18.16 6.68 8.13
N ALA A 106 -19.48 6.54 8.31
CA ALA A 106 -20.22 7.15 9.40
C ALA A 106 -20.59 6.14 10.49
N ASP A 107 -20.70 6.63 11.73
CA ASP A 107 -21.26 5.87 12.84
C ASP A 107 -22.69 5.44 12.52
N THR A 108 -23.04 4.18 12.83
CA THR A 108 -24.33 3.59 12.44
C THR A 108 -24.89 2.72 13.56
N ALA A 109 -26.16 2.90 13.89
CA ALA A 109 -26.91 1.98 14.75
C ALA A 109 -27.77 1.05 13.89
N VAL A 110 -27.67 -0.27 14.11
CA VAL A 110 -28.32 -1.29 13.28
C VAL A 110 -29.06 -2.29 14.15
N ALA A 111 -30.31 -2.60 13.76
CA ALA A 111 -31.11 -3.63 14.42
C ALA A 111 -30.65 -5.03 13.99
N VAL A 112 -30.73 -6.01 14.89
CA VAL A 112 -30.42 -7.41 14.57
C VAL A 112 -31.31 -7.90 13.43
N GLY A 113 -30.70 -8.51 12.41
CA GLY A 113 -31.38 -9.01 11.21
C GLY A 113 -31.48 -7.99 10.07
N ALA A 114 -31.17 -6.70 10.29
CA ALA A 114 -31.11 -5.69 9.24
C ALA A 114 -29.78 -5.73 8.47
N GLN A 115 -29.70 -5.02 7.34
CA GLN A 115 -28.45 -4.82 6.60
C GLN A 115 -27.67 -3.64 7.20
N LEU A 116 -26.34 -3.79 7.27
CA LEU A 116 -25.39 -2.71 7.58
C LEU A 116 -24.59 -2.38 6.32
N ASP A 117 -24.47 -1.09 6.00
CA ASP A 117 -23.57 -0.59 4.96
C ASP A 117 -22.66 0.52 5.52
N LEU A 118 -21.36 0.37 5.34
CA LEU A 118 -20.37 1.42 5.58
C LEU A 118 -19.71 1.79 4.24
N THR A 119 -19.69 3.08 3.91
CA THR A 119 -19.18 3.56 2.61
C THR A 119 -18.03 4.54 2.77
N VAL A 120 -17.04 4.44 1.90
CA VAL A 120 -15.99 5.46 1.70
C VAL A 120 -16.04 5.97 0.25
N ALA A 121 -15.78 7.25 0.05
CA ALA A 121 -15.50 7.80 -1.27
C ALA A 121 -14.09 8.40 -1.28
N ALA A 122 -13.28 8.03 -2.27
CA ALA A 122 -11.92 8.49 -2.41
C ALA A 122 -11.48 8.53 -3.87
N ALA A 123 -10.43 9.31 -4.15
CA ALA A 123 -9.82 9.42 -5.47
C ALA A 123 -8.29 9.49 -5.36
N ALA A 124 -7.60 8.95 -6.38
CA ALA A 124 -6.18 9.20 -6.61
C ALA A 124 -6.02 10.45 -7.51
N SER A 125 -4.94 11.21 -7.31
CA SER A 125 -4.65 12.41 -8.13
C SER A 125 -4.42 12.10 -9.62
N THR A 126 -3.97 10.89 -9.94
CA THR A 126 -3.74 10.39 -11.30
C THR A 126 -4.18 8.92 -11.41
N GLY A 127 -4.57 8.49 -12.62
CA GLY A 127 -4.94 7.10 -12.94
C GLY A 127 -6.41 6.70 -12.69
N GLY A 128 -7.23 7.57 -12.09
CA GLY A 128 -8.67 7.33 -11.88
C GLY A 128 -8.99 6.31 -10.77
N ALA A 129 -10.27 5.98 -10.60
CA ALA A 129 -10.76 5.15 -9.49
C ALA A 129 -10.28 3.68 -9.51
N GLY A 130 -9.83 3.18 -10.68
CA GLY A 130 -9.41 1.77 -10.86
C GLY A 130 -8.04 1.43 -10.27
N VAL A 131 -7.33 2.42 -9.71
CA VAL A 131 -6.00 2.25 -9.10
C VAL A 131 -6.11 2.02 -7.59
N LEU A 132 -7.19 2.47 -6.97
CA LEU A 132 -7.39 2.37 -5.53
C LEU A 132 -7.76 0.93 -5.14
N THR A 133 -7.10 0.44 -4.11
CA THR A 133 -7.44 -0.83 -3.45
C THR A 133 -7.90 -0.56 -2.03
N TYR A 134 -8.93 -1.29 -1.60
CA TYR A 134 -9.54 -1.12 -0.29
C TYR A 134 -9.32 -2.37 0.54
N GLN A 135 -9.17 -2.19 1.85
CA GLN A 135 -9.21 -3.26 2.81
C GLN A 135 -9.90 -2.76 4.08
N TRP A 136 -11.12 -3.23 4.34
CA TRP A 136 -11.79 -2.93 5.59
C TRP A 136 -11.15 -3.65 6.76
N GLN A 137 -11.13 -2.97 7.89
CA GLN A 137 -10.56 -3.45 9.14
C GLN A 137 -11.57 -3.27 10.27
N LYS A 138 -11.67 -4.28 11.11
CA LYS A 138 -12.41 -4.24 12.38
C LYS A 138 -11.42 -4.23 13.53
N LYS A 139 -11.71 -3.41 14.54
CA LYS A 139 -10.92 -3.40 15.77
C LYS A 139 -11.22 -4.66 16.59
N SER A 140 -10.18 -5.39 16.96
CA SER A 140 -10.23 -6.56 17.85
C SER A 140 -9.27 -6.34 19.02
N GLY A 141 -9.84 -6.11 20.21
CA GLY A 141 -9.09 -5.61 21.36
C GLY A 141 -8.39 -4.28 21.04
N ASN A 142 -7.06 -4.26 21.17
CA ASN A 142 -6.22 -3.08 20.88
C ASN A 142 -5.60 -3.12 19.48
N ARG A 143 -6.01 -4.05 18.61
CA ARG A 143 -5.43 -4.23 17.27
C ARG A 143 -6.48 -4.06 16.20
N TRP A 144 -6.05 -3.63 15.02
CA TRP A 144 -6.87 -3.61 13.82
C TRP A 144 -6.61 -4.87 13.00
N ALA A 145 -7.66 -5.57 12.62
CA ALA A 145 -7.57 -6.79 11.82
C ALA A 145 -8.36 -6.62 10.52
N ASN A 146 -7.81 -7.14 9.42
CA ASN A 146 -8.50 -7.13 8.13
C ASN A 146 -9.77 -7.98 8.20
N VAL A 147 -10.87 -7.44 7.68
CA VAL A 147 -12.08 -8.21 7.42
C VAL A 147 -11.88 -8.95 6.10
N SER A 148 -11.89 -10.28 6.14
CA SER A 148 -11.61 -11.11 4.97
C SER A 148 -12.56 -10.81 3.81
N GLY A 149 -12.02 -10.60 2.61
CA GLY A 149 -12.80 -10.32 1.39
C GLY A 149 -13.42 -8.93 1.29
N ALA A 150 -13.29 -8.08 2.32
CA ALA A 150 -13.88 -6.75 2.32
C ALA A 150 -12.95 -5.74 1.61
N THR A 151 -12.97 -5.78 0.28
CA THR A 151 -12.08 -4.99 -0.60
C THR A 151 -12.81 -3.97 -1.49
N ALA A 152 -14.10 -3.75 -1.25
CA ALA A 152 -14.91 -2.76 -1.95
C ALA A 152 -14.99 -1.43 -1.18
N ALA A 153 -15.35 -0.35 -1.89
CA ALA A 153 -15.58 0.96 -1.28
C ALA A 153 -16.77 0.97 -0.31
N THR A 154 -17.74 0.06 -0.50
CA THR A 154 -18.81 -0.20 0.45
C THR A 154 -18.60 -1.56 1.11
N PHE A 155 -18.62 -1.59 2.45
CA PHE A 155 -18.65 -2.80 3.24
C PHE A 155 -20.07 -3.10 3.67
N THR A 156 -20.59 -4.24 3.23
CA THR A 156 -21.96 -4.69 3.51
C THR A 156 -21.95 -5.92 4.40
N VAL A 157 -22.77 -5.88 5.46
CA VAL A 157 -23.16 -7.07 6.22
C VAL A 157 -24.64 -7.31 5.93
N ALA A 158 -24.94 -8.37 5.18
CA ALA A 158 -26.30 -8.63 4.68
C ALA A 158 -27.32 -8.90 5.79
N THR A 159 -26.88 -9.52 6.89
CA THR A 159 -27.72 -9.79 8.05
C THR A 159 -26.90 -9.55 9.30
N TYR A 160 -27.10 -8.36 9.89
CA TYR A 160 -26.37 -7.90 11.05
C TYR A 160 -26.70 -8.74 12.29
N ALA A 161 -25.67 -9.21 12.99
CA ALA A 161 -25.74 -9.78 14.33
C ALA A 161 -25.12 -8.84 15.36
N ALA A 162 -25.50 -8.95 16.63
CA ALA A 162 -24.92 -8.11 17.70
C ALA A 162 -23.38 -8.26 17.80
N THR A 163 -22.83 -9.41 17.39
CA THR A 163 -21.37 -9.64 17.30
C THR A 163 -20.68 -8.79 16.22
N ASP A 164 -21.43 -8.24 15.28
CA ASP A 164 -20.93 -7.33 14.25
C ASP A 164 -20.79 -5.89 14.76
N ALA A 165 -21.29 -5.56 15.96
CA ALA A 165 -20.96 -4.30 16.61
C ALA A 165 -19.43 -4.11 16.73
N GLY A 166 -18.98 -2.85 16.72
CA GLY A 166 -17.58 -2.50 16.93
C GLY A 166 -17.11 -1.32 16.09
N SER A 167 -15.80 -1.08 16.14
CA SER A 167 -15.15 -0.02 15.38
C SER A 167 -14.60 -0.54 14.06
N TYR A 168 -14.92 0.16 12.98
CA TYR A 168 -14.53 -0.14 11.62
C TYR A 168 -13.77 1.03 11.01
N ARG A 169 -12.86 0.71 10.09
CA ARG A 169 -12.20 1.68 9.22
C ARG A 169 -11.78 0.99 7.93
N VAL A 170 -11.40 1.76 6.94
CA VAL A 170 -10.87 1.23 5.68
C VAL A 170 -9.47 1.77 5.41
N LYS A 171 -8.61 0.87 4.93
CA LYS A 171 -7.26 1.15 4.48
C LYS A 171 -7.27 1.26 2.97
N LEU A 172 -6.83 2.40 2.44
CA LEU A 172 -6.74 2.66 1.00
C LEU A 172 -5.29 2.61 0.56
N ASN A 173 -5.00 1.77 -0.41
CA ASN A 173 -3.71 1.68 -1.09
C ASN A 173 -3.89 1.98 -2.58
N SER A 174 -2.79 2.05 -3.32
CA SER A 174 -2.79 2.30 -4.75
C SER A 174 -1.81 1.37 -5.45
N SER A 175 -2.16 0.89 -6.64
CA SER A 175 -1.29 0.05 -7.45
C SER A 175 -0.17 0.81 -8.16
N ASN A 176 -0.18 2.15 -8.13
CA ASN A 176 0.84 3.02 -8.75
C ASN A 176 1.71 3.74 -7.72
N GLY A 177 1.86 3.16 -6.53
CA GLY A 177 2.80 3.69 -5.54
C GLY A 177 2.34 4.96 -4.80
N ALA A 178 1.05 5.32 -4.78
CA ALA A 178 0.58 6.36 -3.84
C ALA A 178 0.76 5.94 -2.36
N LYS A 179 0.92 6.91 -1.47
CA LYS A 179 0.97 6.66 -0.02
C LYS A 179 -0.35 6.07 0.48
N GLU A 180 -0.27 5.09 1.38
CA GLU A 180 -1.45 4.56 2.07
C GLU A 180 -2.19 5.66 2.86
N VAL A 181 -3.52 5.63 2.80
CA VAL A 181 -4.39 6.49 3.60
C VAL A 181 -5.40 5.63 4.36
N ILE A 182 -5.62 5.94 5.63
CA ILE A 182 -6.58 5.25 6.49
C ILE A 182 -7.74 6.21 6.78
N SER A 183 -8.98 5.72 6.65
CA SER A 183 -10.18 6.50 6.96
C SER A 183 -10.30 6.85 8.44
N ALA A 184 -11.23 7.76 8.75
CA ALA A 184 -11.76 7.91 10.09
C ALA A 184 -12.38 6.57 10.58
N THR A 185 -12.47 6.43 11.90
CA THR A 185 -13.12 5.27 12.52
C THR A 185 -14.63 5.50 12.56
N ALA A 186 -15.40 4.53 12.06
CA ALA A 186 -16.84 4.44 12.23
C ALA A 186 -17.18 3.45 13.35
N VAL A 187 -18.11 3.81 14.22
CA VAL A 187 -18.62 2.97 15.32
C VAL A 187 -19.98 2.42 14.95
N VAL A 188 -20.10 1.09 14.96
CA VAL A 188 -21.34 0.38 14.73
C VAL A 188 -21.88 -0.14 16.06
N THR A 189 -23.12 0.24 16.38
CA THR A 189 -23.83 -0.19 17.59
C THR A 189 -25.09 -0.96 17.25
N THR A 190 -25.53 -1.83 18.16
CA THR A 190 -26.85 -2.46 18.07
C THR A 190 -27.91 -1.47 18.57
N SER A 191 -28.97 -1.25 17.78
CA SER A 191 -30.12 -0.41 18.15
C SER A 191 -31.18 -1.17 18.94
#